data_AF-A0A523DW97-F1
#
_entry.id   AF-A0A523DW97-F1
#
_cell.length_a   1.000
_cell.length_b   1.000
_cell.length_c   1.000
_cell.angle_alpha   90.00
_cell.angle_beta   90.00
_cell.angle_gamma   90.00
#
_symmetry.space_group_name_H-M   'P 1'
#
loop_
_entity.id
_entity.type
_entity.pdbx_description
1 polymer ?
#
loop_
_entity_poly.entity_id
_entity_poly.type
_entity_poly.pdbx_seq_one_letter_code
_entity_poly.pdbx_strand_id
1 'polypeptide(L)'
;MPGHIAVPALGSARDRPSTLSKEVLQGVLRGDLGCDGLIVSDALDMGGARQNAWDGKVAVAAVRASVDMLLVPPDALVAYQSVLRGVERGDIPFARIDSAVRRILEAKARVGLHRNRTIDLKALPLRVAEPVFADRLDRLFDKTITLVKNERDLLPFAGAAPPRILLVDFVFSNDRDSEPDIFAEELERRAATLRRIRLTPRTAPTRAKEIRPQDGEVALLASSELLIPSENNLGTNAARDRCMTPRSSQEV
;
A
#
# COMPACT_ATOMS: atom_id res chain seq x y z
N MET A 1 6.13 6.73 12.45
CA MET A 1 5.27 5.58 12.76
C MET A 1 6.17 4.39 13.03
N PRO A 2 6.19 3.81 14.24
CA PRO A 2 6.95 2.60 14.51
C PRO A 2 6.17 1.38 14.02
N GLY A 3 6.86 0.45 13.35
CA GLY A 3 6.32 -0.85 12.96
C GLY A 3 6.46 -1.90 14.06
N HIS A 4 5.77 -3.04 13.88
CA HIS A 4 5.76 -4.13 14.86
C HIS A 4 6.96 -5.08 14.70
N ILE A 5 8.15 -4.50 14.72
CA ILE A 5 9.42 -5.20 14.51
C ILE A 5 10.18 -5.22 15.82
N ALA A 6 10.58 -6.42 16.26
CA ALA A 6 11.44 -6.57 17.41
C ALA A 6 12.90 -6.26 17.04
N VAL A 7 13.57 -5.45 17.86
CA VAL A 7 14.97 -5.05 17.64
C VAL A 7 15.77 -5.36 18.92
N PRO A 8 16.24 -6.61 19.09
CA PRO A 8 16.91 -7.05 20.32
C PRO A 8 18.11 -6.21 20.75
N ALA A 9 18.79 -5.55 19.80
CA ALA A 9 19.94 -4.70 20.08
C ALA A 9 19.58 -3.38 20.81
N LEU A 10 18.32 -2.95 20.74
CA LEU A 10 17.86 -1.66 21.28
C LEU A 10 17.04 -1.79 22.57
N GLY A 11 16.89 -3.00 23.11
CA GLY A 11 16.05 -3.21 24.29
C GLY A 11 16.31 -4.53 24.98
N SER A 12 15.90 -4.58 26.25
CA SER A 12 16.08 -5.75 27.11
C SER A 12 15.17 -6.94 26.74
N ALA A 13 14.00 -6.66 26.16
CA ALA A 13 13.03 -7.67 25.77
C ALA A 13 13.16 -8.01 24.28
N ARG A 14 13.85 -9.13 23.99
CA ARG A 14 14.21 -9.55 22.63
C ARG A 14 13.05 -9.63 21.66
N ASP A 15 11.90 -10.12 22.11
CA ASP A 15 10.74 -10.34 21.23
C ASP A 15 9.76 -9.16 21.24
N ARG A 16 9.99 -8.12 22.05
CA ARG A 16 9.05 -7.00 22.15
C ARG A 16 9.14 -6.14 20.88
N PRO A 17 8.01 -5.87 20.19
CA PRO A 17 8.04 -5.04 19.01
C PRO A 17 8.29 -3.59 19.39
N SER A 18 8.94 -2.85 18.49
CA SER A 18 9.33 -1.45 18.67
C SER A 18 8.15 -0.56 19.09
N THR A 19 6.96 -0.77 18.51
CA THR A 19 5.71 -0.07 18.86
C THR A 19 5.34 -0.15 20.35
N LEU A 20 5.78 -1.20 21.04
CA LEU A 20 5.48 -1.45 22.46
C LEU A 20 6.70 -1.28 23.39
N SER A 21 7.87 -0.91 22.85
CA SER A 21 9.10 -0.77 23.63
C SER A 21 9.35 0.69 24.03
N LYS A 22 9.47 0.93 25.34
CA LYS A 22 9.91 2.23 25.88
C LYS A 22 11.36 2.50 25.51
N GLU A 23 12.21 1.49 25.51
CA GLU A 23 13.63 1.62 25.18
C GLU A 23 13.80 2.15 23.75
N VAL A 24 13.01 1.64 22.80
CA VAL A 24 13.02 2.12 21.42
C VAL A 24 12.35 3.49 21.30
N LEU A 25 11.12 3.66 21.79
CA LEU A 25 10.36 4.88 21.53
C LEU A 25 10.75 6.04 22.44
N GLN A 26 10.97 5.82 23.73
CA GLN A 26 11.41 6.86 24.67
C GLN A 26 12.93 7.03 24.65
N GLY A 27 13.68 5.93 24.71
CA GLY A 27 15.14 5.98 24.75
C GLY A 27 15.71 6.49 23.43
N VAL A 28 15.52 5.74 22.35
CA VAL A 28 16.12 6.07 21.05
C VAL A 28 15.36 7.18 20.34
N LEU A 29 14.05 7.01 20.08
CA LEU A 29 13.31 7.93 19.21
C LEU A 29 13.10 9.31 19.85
N ARG A 30 12.61 9.38 21.09
CA ARG A 30 12.44 10.66 21.81
C ARG A 30 13.77 11.18 22.37
N GLY A 31 14.59 10.31 22.96
CA GLY A 31 15.86 10.69 23.59
C GLY A 31 16.95 10.96 22.56
N ASP A 32 17.58 9.89 22.06
CA ASP A 32 18.80 10.01 21.23
C ASP A 32 18.56 10.76 19.90
N LEU A 33 17.41 10.53 19.26
CA LEU A 33 17.05 11.15 17.98
C LEU A 33 16.28 12.47 18.13
N GLY A 34 15.87 12.85 19.35
CA GLY A 34 15.18 14.11 19.61
C GLY A 34 13.86 14.28 18.84
N CYS A 35 13.15 13.19 18.53
CA CYS A 35 11.88 13.31 17.83
C CYS A 35 10.84 13.93 18.76
N ASP A 36 10.34 15.13 18.45
CA ASP A 36 9.29 15.80 19.25
C ASP A 36 7.89 15.75 18.62
N GLY A 37 7.79 15.26 17.38
CA GLY A 37 6.55 15.16 16.62
C GLY A 37 5.57 14.08 17.11
N LEU A 38 4.49 13.86 16.36
CA LEU A 38 3.47 12.87 16.69
C LEU A 38 3.99 11.44 16.43
N ILE A 39 3.89 10.55 17.43
CA ILE A 39 4.11 9.11 17.25
C ILE A 39 2.74 8.42 17.10
N VAL A 40 2.45 7.97 15.89
CA VAL A 40 1.30 7.11 15.58
C VAL A 40 1.80 5.68 15.45
N SER A 41 1.15 4.70 16.08
CA SER A 41 1.51 3.28 15.88
C SER A 41 1.24 2.86 14.43
N ASP A 42 1.88 1.78 13.99
CA ASP A 42 1.32 0.98 12.89
C ASP A 42 0.02 0.28 13.34
N ALA A 43 -0.74 -0.31 12.42
CA ALA A 43 -2.06 -0.89 12.65
C ALA A 43 -1.99 -1.98 13.74
N LEU A 44 -2.69 -1.80 14.85
CA LEU A 44 -2.57 -2.65 16.04
C LEU A 44 -3.30 -3.99 15.92
N ASP A 45 -4.12 -4.16 14.89
CA ASP A 45 -4.77 -5.41 14.53
C ASP A 45 -3.85 -6.42 13.85
N MET A 46 -2.68 -5.98 13.39
CA MET A 46 -1.63 -6.84 12.85
C MET A 46 -1.11 -7.84 13.89
N GLY A 47 -0.89 -9.09 13.47
CA GLY A 47 -0.39 -10.17 14.34
C GLY A 47 0.93 -9.84 15.04
N GLY A 48 1.80 -9.05 14.39
CA GLY A 48 3.08 -8.60 14.96
C GLY A 48 2.94 -7.73 16.20
N ALA A 49 1.86 -6.94 16.32
CA ALA A 49 1.58 -6.12 17.50
C ALA A 49 1.05 -6.97 18.66
N ARG A 50 0.17 -7.93 18.33
CA ARG A 50 -0.60 -8.67 19.33
C ARG A 50 0.25 -9.70 20.04
N GLN A 51 1.07 -10.49 19.35
CA GLN A 51 1.84 -11.60 19.95
C GLN A 51 0.98 -12.48 20.90
N ASN A 52 -0.27 -12.75 20.52
CA ASN A 52 -1.29 -13.45 21.33
C ASN A 52 -1.73 -12.72 22.63
N ALA A 53 -1.33 -11.46 22.83
CA ALA A 53 -1.83 -10.63 23.92
C ALA A 53 -3.24 -10.11 23.63
N TRP A 54 -3.99 -9.89 24.72
CA TRP A 54 -5.31 -9.27 24.66
C TRP A 54 -5.22 -7.78 24.24
N ASP A 55 -6.19 -7.33 23.45
CA ASP A 55 -6.12 -6.08 22.68
C ASP A 55 -5.96 -4.83 23.55
N GLY A 56 -6.64 -4.76 24.69
CA GLY A 56 -6.49 -3.63 25.60
C GLY A 56 -5.11 -3.57 26.28
N LYS A 57 -4.42 -4.72 26.43
CA LYS A 57 -3.04 -4.75 26.95
C LYS A 57 -2.07 -4.16 25.92
N VAL A 58 -2.29 -4.44 24.63
CA VAL A 58 -1.51 -3.87 23.52
C VAL A 58 -1.68 -2.36 23.48
N ALA A 59 -2.92 -1.86 23.55
CA ALA A 59 -3.22 -0.43 23.57
C ALA A 59 -2.54 0.30 24.74
N VAL A 60 -2.67 -0.24 25.97
CA VAL A 60 -2.03 0.33 27.16
C VAL A 60 -0.50 0.30 27.04
N ALA A 61 0.07 -0.80 26.56
CA ALA A 61 1.51 -0.93 26.36
C ALA A 61 2.04 0.10 25.35
N ALA A 62 1.35 0.30 24.23
CA ALA A 62 1.71 1.29 23.22
C ALA A 62 1.72 2.72 23.79
N VAL A 63 0.66 3.12 24.51
CA VAL A 63 0.60 4.46 25.14
C VAL A 63 1.72 4.64 26.16
N ARG A 64 1.97 3.61 26.99
CA ARG A 64 3.09 3.60 27.95
C ARG A 64 4.44 3.70 27.26
N ALA A 65 4.58 3.15 26.06
CA ALA A 65 5.80 3.22 25.25
C ALA A 65 6.05 4.60 24.63
N SER A 66 5.11 5.55 24.70
CA SER A 66 5.12 6.87 24.02
C SER A 66 4.46 6.92 22.64
N VAL A 67 3.63 5.95 22.28
CA VAL A 67 2.67 6.15 21.19
C VAL A 67 1.64 7.18 21.62
N ASP A 68 1.43 8.21 20.80
CA ASP A 68 0.46 9.30 21.02
C ASP A 68 -0.92 8.97 20.42
N MET A 69 -0.95 8.20 19.31
CA MET A 69 -2.18 7.81 18.62
C MET A 69 -2.13 6.34 18.21
N LEU A 70 -3.16 5.59 18.59
CA LEU A 70 -3.31 4.17 18.26
C LEU A 70 -4.00 4.03 16.90
N LEU A 71 -3.29 3.47 15.92
CA LEU A 71 -3.82 3.19 14.59
C LEU A 71 -4.51 1.83 14.58
N VAL A 72 -5.77 1.82 14.13
CA VAL A 72 -6.60 0.60 13.92
C VAL A 72 -6.44 -0.42 15.06
N PRO A 73 -6.82 -0.09 16.31
CA PRO A 73 -6.98 -1.12 17.34
C PRO A 73 -8.08 -2.11 16.92
N PRO A 74 -7.94 -3.42 17.18
CA PRO A 74 -8.96 -4.42 16.85
C PRO A 74 -10.36 -4.05 17.33
N ASP A 75 -10.43 -3.55 18.57
CA ASP A 75 -11.63 -2.99 19.17
C ASP A 75 -11.28 -1.64 19.82
N ALA A 76 -11.79 -0.57 19.22
CA ALA A 76 -11.53 0.79 19.68
C ALA A 76 -12.13 1.09 21.06
N LEU A 77 -13.28 0.50 21.39
CA LEU A 77 -13.93 0.71 22.69
C LEU A 77 -13.15 0.01 23.81
N VAL A 78 -12.71 -1.23 23.57
CA VAL A 78 -11.85 -1.97 24.49
C VAL A 78 -10.53 -1.25 24.70
N ALA A 79 -9.90 -0.74 23.63
CA ALA A 79 -8.68 0.04 23.72
C ALA A 79 -8.90 1.32 24.56
N TYR A 80 -9.94 2.09 24.27
CA TYR A 80 -10.31 3.29 25.01
C TYR A 80 -10.49 3.01 26.51
N GLN A 81 -11.36 2.06 26.85
CA GLN A 81 -11.64 1.73 28.25
C GLN A 81 -10.40 1.22 28.98
N SER A 82 -9.51 0.51 28.29
CA SER A 82 -8.27 -0.01 28.89
C SER A 82 -7.27 1.08 29.18
N VAL A 83 -7.10 2.04 28.26
CA VAL A 83 -6.29 3.24 28.49
C VAL A 83 -6.88 4.07 29.62
N LEU A 84 -8.20 4.31 29.63
CA LEU A 84 -8.88 5.05 30.70
C LEU A 84 -8.65 4.41 32.07
N ARG A 85 -8.90 3.10 32.21
CA ARG A 85 -8.62 2.37 33.46
C ARG A 85 -7.15 2.41 33.84
N GLY A 86 -6.24 2.37 32.85
CA GLY A 86 -4.81 2.54 33.08
C GLY A 86 -4.45 3.91 33.65
N VAL A 87 -5.15 4.97 33.23
CA VAL A 87 -4.98 6.31 33.81
C VAL A 87 -5.56 6.38 35.22
N GLU A 88 -6.79 5.89 35.43
CA GLU A 88 -7.47 5.88 36.73
C GLU A 88 -6.68 5.12 37.81
N ARG A 89 -6.00 4.04 37.41
CA ARG A 89 -5.13 3.24 38.30
C ARG A 89 -3.73 3.82 38.51
N GLY A 90 -3.36 4.87 37.78
CA GLY A 90 -2.01 5.45 37.80
C GLY A 90 -0.95 4.70 36.98
N ASP A 91 -1.34 3.64 36.25
CA ASP A 91 -0.46 2.92 35.33
C ASP A 91 0.01 3.77 34.14
N ILE A 92 -0.81 4.74 33.75
CA ILE A 92 -0.49 5.75 32.74
C ILE A 92 -0.61 7.11 33.44
N PRO A 93 0.50 7.85 33.63
CA PRO A 93 0.41 9.18 34.21
C PRO A 93 -0.48 10.09 33.37
N PHE A 94 -1.34 10.90 34.00
CA PHE A 94 -2.21 11.83 33.28
C PHE A 94 -1.41 12.78 32.35
N ALA A 95 -0.22 13.21 32.78
CA ALA A 95 0.71 14.00 31.97
C ALA A 95 1.15 13.30 30.66
N ARG A 96 1.16 11.97 30.64
CA ARG A 96 1.43 11.20 29.40
C ARG A 96 0.31 11.39 28.38
N ILE A 97 -0.95 11.36 28.82
CA ILE A 97 -2.11 11.63 27.96
C ILE A 97 -2.10 13.08 27.50
N ASP A 98 -1.89 14.02 28.41
CA ASP A 98 -1.85 15.45 28.10
C ASP A 98 -0.77 15.80 27.05
N SER A 99 0.43 15.22 27.20
CA SER A 99 1.49 15.38 26.19
C SER A 99 1.18 14.74 24.83
N ALA A 100 0.45 13.62 24.80
CA ALA A 100 0.00 13.01 23.55
C ALA A 100 -1.05 13.88 22.84
N VAL A 101 -2.08 14.31 23.59
CA VAL A 101 -3.16 15.15 23.08
C VAL A 101 -2.63 16.48 22.58
N ARG A 102 -1.68 17.11 23.29
CA ARG A 102 -1.01 18.34 22.84
C ARG A 102 -0.38 18.14 21.45
N ARG A 103 0.41 17.09 21.25
CA ARG A 103 1.05 16.79 19.94
C ARG A 103 0.03 16.54 18.83
N ILE A 104 -1.09 15.88 19.15
CA ILE A 104 -2.19 15.68 18.20
C ILE A 104 -2.81 17.03 17.79
N LEU A 105 -3.05 17.91 18.76
CA LEU A 105 -3.63 19.23 18.50
C LEU A 105 -2.65 20.14 17.74
N GLU A 106 -1.37 20.12 18.07
CA GLU A 106 -0.31 20.82 17.33
C GLU A 106 -0.21 20.33 15.88
N ALA A 107 -0.30 19.01 15.65
CA ALA A 107 -0.32 18.44 14.31
C ALA A 107 -1.54 18.93 13.52
N LYS A 108 -2.75 18.90 14.11
CA LYS A 108 -3.97 19.46 13.50
C LYS A 108 -3.84 20.96 13.23
N ALA A 109 -3.21 21.69 14.13
CA ALA A 109 -3.00 23.13 13.99
C ALA A 109 -2.05 23.44 12.81
N ARG A 110 -0.95 22.69 12.69
CA ARG A 110 0.07 22.85 11.66
C ARG A 110 -0.46 22.72 10.24
N VAL A 111 -1.42 21.82 10.02
CA VAL A 111 -2.10 21.65 8.71
C VAL A 111 -3.38 22.49 8.57
N GLY A 112 -3.64 23.42 9.50
CA GLY A 112 -4.76 24.35 9.40
C GLY A 112 -6.14 23.74 9.68
N LEU A 113 -6.25 22.49 10.15
CA LEU A 113 -7.54 21.82 10.37
C LEU A 113 -8.41 22.48 11.45
N HIS A 114 -7.78 23.23 12.37
CA HIS A 114 -8.47 24.06 13.35
C HIS A 114 -9.18 25.29 12.75
N ARG A 115 -8.86 25.66 11.49
CA ARG A 115 -9.47 26.79 10.75
C ARG A 115 -10.30 26.29 9.57
N ASN A 116 -9.72 25.40 8.77
CA ASN A 116 -10.32 24.86 7.56
C ASN A 116 -10.57 23.36 7.72
N ARG A 117 -11.74 23.00 8.24
CA ARG A 117 -12.10 21.60 8.56
C ARG A 117 -12.91 20.89 7.46
N THR A 118 -13.37 21.62 6.47
CA THR A 118 -14.24 21.11 5.39
C THR A 118 -13.64 21.37 4.03
N ILE A 119 -14.06 20.55 3.07
CA ILE A 119 -13.70 20.66 1.66
C ILE A 119 -14.97 20.77 0.82
N ASP A 120 -14.89 21.43 -0.33
CA ASP A 120 -15.97 21.39 -1.33
C ASP A 120 -15.89 20.08 -2.12
N LEU A 121 -16.86 19.19 -1.88
CA LEU A 121 -16.93 17.90 -2.54
C LEU A 121 -17.20 18.02 -4.05
N LYS A 122 -17.83 19.11 -4.51
CA LYS A 122 -18.11 19.33 -5.93
C LYS A 122 -16.84 19.66 -6.71
N ALA A 123 -15.86 20.29 -6.06
CA ALA A 123 -14.58 20.62 -6.65
C ALA A 123 -13.56 19.46 -6.64
N LEU A 124 -13.84 18.36 -5.92
CA LEU A 124 -12.89 17.24 -5.78
C LEU A 124 -12.47 16.58 -7.10
N PRO A 125 -13.39 16.26 -8.05
CA PRO A 125 -12.99 15.62 -9.31
C PRO A 125 -11.99 16.47 -10.10
N LEU A 126 -12.14 17.79 -10.04
CA LEU A 126 -11.27 18.77 -10.68
C LEU A 126 -9.92 18.98 -9.96
N ARG A 127 -9.65 18.29 -8.85
CA ARG A 127 -8.42 18.44 -8.06
C ARG A 127 -7.66 17.13 -7.85
N VAL A 128 -8.36 15.99 -7.87
CA VAL A 128 -7.77 14.66 -7.59
C VAL A 128 -7.51 13.88 -8.89
N ALA A 129 -8.36 14.07 -9.91
CA ALA A 129 -8.29 13.33 -11.17
C ALA A 129 -8.17 14.29 -12.37
N GLU A 130 -7.35 15.34 -12.23
CA GLU A 130 -7.11 16.26 -13.33
C GLU A 130 -6.42 15.53 -14.50
N PRO A 131 -6.88 15.70 -15.75
CA PRO A 131 -6.26 15.07 -16.92
C PRO A 131 -4.76 15.35 -17.06
N VAL A 132 -4.28 16.51 -16.58
CA VAL A 132 -2.86 16.87 -16.57
C VAL A 132 -2.00 15.92 -15.73
N PHE A 133 -2.60 15.20 -14.77
CA PHE A 133 -1.88 14.19 -14.00
C PHE A 133 -1.59 12.95 -14.82
N ALA A 134 -2.43 12.55 -15.78
CA ALA A 134 -2.20 11.35 -16.61
C ALA A 134 -0.90 11.49 -17.42
N ASP A 135 -0.75 12.56 -18.20
CA ASP A 135 0.44 12.81 -19.01
C ASP A 135 1.71 13.04 -18.16
N ARG A 136 1.56 13.60 -16.95
CA ARG A 136 2.69 13.70 -16.00
C ARG A 136 3.06 12.33 -15.42
N LEU A 137 2.08 11.50 -15.10
CA LEU A 137 2.29 10.15 -14.58
C LEU A 137 2.95 9.27 -15.64
N ASP A 138 2.50 9.30 -16.89
CA ASP A 138 3.09 8.54 -17.99
C ASP A 138 4.59 8.88 -18.13
N ARG A 139 4.93 10.16 -18.21
CA ARG A 139 6.34 10.61 -18.26
C ARG A 139 7.16 10.24 -17.03
N LEU A 140 6.52 10.13 -15.86
CA LEU A 140 7.20 9.68 -14.63
C LEU A 140 7.45 8.17 -14.72
N PHE A 141 6.44 7.37 -15.07
CA PHE A 141 6.52 5.93 -15.18
C PHE A 141 7.51 5.47 -16.26
N ASP A 142 7.58 6.18 -17.39
CA ASP A 142 8.58 5.95 -18.45
C ASP A 142 10.02 5.96 -17.91
N LYS A 143 10.28 6.76 -16.86
CA LYS A 143 11.60 6.88 -16.23
C LYS A 143 11.84 5.89 -15.09
N THR A 144 10.83 5.10 -14.70
CA THR A 144 10.95 4.08 -13.63
C THR A 144 11.38 2.72 -14.15
N ILE A 145 11.13 2.45 -15.44
CA ILE A 145 11.49 1.18 -16.08
C ILE A 145 13.03 1.05 -16.09
N THR A 146 13.54 0.00 -15.45
CA THR A 146 14.97 -0.27 -15.36
C THR A 146 15.32 -1.51 -16.15
N LEU A 147 16.11 -1.33 -17.22
CA LEU A 147 16.66 -2.44 -18.00
C LEU A 147 17.88 -3.02 -17.27
N VAL A 148 17.69 -4.14 -16.58
CA VAL A 148 18.77 -4.81 -15.83
C VAL A 148 19.79 -5.47 -16.77
N LYS A 149 19.31 -6.02 -17.89
CA LYS A 149 20.14 -6.80 -18.82
C LYS A 149 19.54 -6.76 -20.23
N ASN A 150 20.39 -6.56 -21.22
CA ASN A 150 20.03 -6.59 -22.63
C ASN A 150 21.11 -7.31 -23.45
N GLU A 151 21.00 -8.64 -23.53
CA GLU A 151 21.93 -9.43 -24.34
C GLU A 151 21.49 -9.45 -25.80
N ARG A 152 22.48 -9.44 -26.71
CA ARG A 152 22.27 -9.51 -28.17
C ARG A 152 21.42 -8.36 -28.71
N ASP A 153 21.41 -7.22 -28.01
CA ASP A 153 20.64 -6.03 -28.37
C ASP A 153 19.17 -6.35 -28.70
N LEU A 154 18.57 -7.27 -27.94
CA LEU A 154 17.19 -7.73 -28.16
C LEU A 154 16.18 -6.58 -28.03
N LEU A 155 16.46 -5.63 -27.12
CA LEU A 155 15.64 -4.45 -26.88
C LEU A 155 16.33 -3.16 -27.35
N PRO A 156 15.57 -2.19 -27.93
CA PRO A 156 14.17 -2.33 -28.35
C PRO A 156 14.05 -3.38 -29.46
N PHE A 157 12.85 -3.96 -29.67
CA PHE A 157 12.64 -4.92 -30.76
C PHE A 157 12.92 -4.25 -32.12
N ALA A 158 14.16 -4.33 -32.58
CA ALA A 158 14.66 -3.67 -33.77
C ALA A 158 14.68 -4.67 -34.94
N GLY A 159 13.53 -4.84 -35.59
CA GLY A 159 13.37 -5.68 -36.77
C GLY A 159 12.51 -5.00 -37.83
N ALA A 160 12.70 -5.36 -39.10
CA ALA A 160 11.88 -4.86 -40.21
C ALA A 160 10.42 -5.36 -40.17
N ALA A 161 10.16 -6.41 -39.38
CA ALA A 161 8.84 -7.00 -39.18
C ALA A 161 8.51 -7.08 -37.67
N PRO A 162 7.22 -6.92 -37.29
CA PRO A 162 6.77 -7.10 -35.91
C PRO A 162 7.15 -8.50 -35.36
N PRO A 163 7.58 -8.63 -34.09
CA PRO A 163 7.96 -9.90 -33.50
C PRO A 163 6.75 -10.82 -33.28
N ARG A 164 6.96 -12.14 -33.35
CA ARG A 164 6.03 -13.12 -32.80
C ARG A 164 6.32 -13.24 -31.31
N ILE A 165 5.33 -13.10 -30.44
CA ILE A 165 5.53 -13.06 -28.99
C ILE A 165 4.77 -14.18 -28.30
N LEU A 166 5.47 -14.91 -27.41
CA LEU A 166 4.84 -15.74 -26.38
C LEU A 166 4.91 -14.99 -25.05
N LEU A 167 3.78 -14.49 -24.54
CA LEU A 167 3.70 -13.89 -23.21
C LEU A 167 3.31 -14.95 -22.18
N VAL A 168 4.24 -15.24 -21.26
CA VAL A 168 3.99 -16.03 -20.05
C VAL A 168 3.81 -15.07 -18.88
N ASP A 169 2.58 -14.94 -18.39
CA ASP A 169 2.19 -13.96 -17.38
C ASP A 169 1.89 -14.67 -16.05
N PHE A 170 2.71 -14.39 -15.04
CA PHE A 170 2.57 -14.86 -13.68
C PHE A 170 1.74 -13.88 -12.85
N VAL A 171 0.54 -14.29 -12.49
CA VAL A 171 -0.45 -13.46 -11.80
C VAL A 171 -0.73 -14.03 -10.40
N PHE A 172 -0.62 -13.18 -9.38
CA PHE A 172 -0.79 -13.59 -7.97
C PHE A 172 -2.26 -13.69 -7.53
N SER A 173 -3.20 -13.00 -8.17
CA SER A 173 -4.63 -13.03 -7.83
C SER A 173 -5.45 -13.83 -8.84
N ASN A 174 -6.50 -14.52 -8.34
CA ASN A 174 -7.39 -15.32 -9.17
C ASN A 174 -8.49 -14.49 -9.88
N ASP A 175 -8.66 -13.21 -9.50
CA ASP A 175 -9.81 -12.38 -9.91
C ASP A 175 -9.53 -11.45 -11.10
N ARG A 176 -8.42 -11.65 -11.84
CA ARG A 176 -8.02 -10.77 -12.96
C ARG A 176 -8.63 -11.12 -14.32
N ASP A 177 -9.68 -11.92 -14.37
CA ASP A 177 -10.33 -12.23 -15.65
C ASP A 177 -11.21 -11.07 -16.16
N SER A 178 -11.48 -10.06 -15.33
CA SER A 178 -12.37 -8.94 -15.64
C SER A 178 -11.71 -7.55 -15.82
N GLU A 179 -10.39 -7.42 -15.73
CA GLU A 179 -9.70 -6.12 -15.83
C GLU A 179 -8.75 -6.04 -17.04
N PRO A 180 -8.61 -4.86 -17.68
CA PRO A 180 -7.77 -4.68 -18.86
C PRO A 180 -6.29 -4.88 -18.53
N ASP A 181 -5.62 -5.69 -19.36
CA ASP A 181 -4.18 -5.90 -19.27
C ASP A 181 -3.47 -5.02 -20.29
N ILE A 182 -3.17 -3.79 -19.88
CA ILE A 182 -2.52 -2.78 -20.72
C ILE A 182 -1.20 -3.30 -21.29
N PHE A 183 -0.46 -4.12 -20.54
CA PHE A 183 0.82 -4.66 -21.02
C PHE A 183 0.59 -5.66 -22.17
N ALA A 184 -0.35 -6.59 -22.00
CA ALA A 184 -0.72 -7.51 -23.07
C ALA A 184 -1.30 -6.76 -24.30
N GLU A 185 -2.18 -5.77 -24.09
CA GLU A 185 -2.75 -4.97 -25.19
C GLU A 185 -1.69 -4.21 -25.98
N GLU A 186 -0.71 -3.61 -25.32
CA GLU A 186 0.40 -2.94 -25.99
C GLU A 186 1.30 -3.91 -26.76
N LEU A 187 1.46 -5.14 -26.27
CA LEU A 187 2.15 -6.20 -27.02
C LEU A 187 1.33 -6.64 -28.23
N GLU A 188 0.00 -6.81 -28.11
CA GLU A 188 -0.88 -7.14 -29.23
C GLU A 188 -0.80 -6.07 -30.33
N ARG A 189 -0.75 -4.79 -29.96
CA ARG A 189 -0.60 -3.69 -30.92
C ARG A 189 0.73 -3.69 -31.67
N ARG A 190 1.78 -4.28 -31.10
CA ARG A 190 3.17 -4.20 -31.61
C ARG A 190 3.72 -5.53 -32.15
N ALA A 191 3.07 -6.65 -31.87
CA ALA A 191 3.48 -7.99 -32.27
C ALA A 191 2.80 -8.43 -33.57
N ALA A 192 3.45 -9.30 -34.35
CA ALA A 192 2.81 -9.99 -35.49
C ALA A 192 1.78 -11.02 -35.01
N THR A 193 2.09 -11.69 -33.89
CA THR A 193 1.21 -12.64 -33.20
C THR A 193 1.51 -12.58 -31.71
N LEU A 194 0.48 -12.51 -30.87
CA LEU A 194 0.61 -12.72 -29.43
C LEU A 194 -0.02 -14.05 -29.03
N ARG A 195 0.77 -14.96 -28.47
CA ARG A 195 0.28 -16.13 -27.76
C ARG A 195 0.45 -15.90 -26.27
N ARG A 196 -0.62 -16.03 -25.50
CA ARG A 196 -0.61 -15.73 -24.06
C ARG A 196 -0.86 -16.98 -23.22
N ILE A 197 -0.03 -17.19 -22.21
CA ILE A 197 -0.21 -18.23 -21.17
C ILE A 197 -0.21 -17.54 -19.82
N ARG A 198 -1.38 -17.52 -19.16
CA ARG A 198 -1.53 -16.98 -17.80
C ARG A 198 -1.40 -18.09 -16.77
N LEU A 199 -0.52 -17.88 -15.78
CA LEU A 199 -0.27 -18.81 -14.69
C LEU A 199 -0.52 -18.13 -13.34
N THR A 200 -1.21 -18.83 -12.45
CA THR A 200 -1.35 -18.45 -11.03
C THR A 200 -0.63 -19.47 -10.16
N PRO A 201 -0.37 -19.20 -8.86
CA PRO A 201 0.19 -20.21 -7.96
C PRO A 201 -0.59 -21.53 -7.95
N ARG A 202 -1.90 -21.49 -8.27
CA ARG A 202 -2.76 -22.69 -8.35
C ARG A 202 -2.63 -23.44 -9.68
N THR A 203 -2.50 -22.73 -10.79
CA THR A 203 -2.48 -23.35 -12.14
C THR A 203 -1.08 -23.64 -12.66
N ALA A 204 -0.05 -22.97 -12.14
CA ALA A 204 1.34 -23.16 -12.54
C ALA A 204 1.79 -24.64 -12.46
N PRO A 205 1.49 -25.41 -11.38
CA PRO A 205 1.93 -26.81 -11.29
C PRO A 205 1.41 -27.71 -12.41
N THR A 206 0.24 -27.41 -12.98
CA THR A 206 -0.42 -28.26 -14.00
C THR A 206 -0.26 -27.73 -15.42
N ARG A 207 -0.14 -26.41 -15.59
CA ARG A 207 -0.08 -25.73 -16.90
C ARG A 207 1.31 -25.32 -17.34
N ALA A 208 2.35 -25.43 -16.50
CA ALA A 208 3.72 -25.09 -16.89
C ALA A 208 4.22 -25.84 -18.14
N LYS A 209 3.68 -27.05 -18.39
CA LYS A 209 3.98 -27.84 -19.60
C LYS A 209 3.54 -27.17 -20.91
N GLU A 210 2.60 -26.22 -20.86
CA GLU A 210 2.12 -25.45 -22.01
C GLU A 210 3.15 -24.40 -22.46
N ILE A 211 4.12 -24.02 -21.62
CA ILE A 211 5.18 -23.07 -21.97
C ILE A 211 6.16 -23.74 -22.92
N ARG A 212 5.91 -23.56 -24.22
CA ARG A 212 6.73 -24.08 -25.31
C ARG A 212 6.85 -23.01 -26.39
N PRO A 213 7.93 -22.21 -26.43
CA PRO A 213 8.17 -21.25 -27.51
C PRO A 213 8.22 -21.96 -28.87
N GLN A 214 7.64 -21.35 -29.90
CA GLN A 214 7.73 -21.78 -31.29
C GLN A 214 8.91 -21.10 -31.98
N ASP A 215 9.34 -21.64 -33.12
CA ASP A 215 10.42 -21.05 -33.91
C ASP A 215 10.10 -19.59 -34.28
N GLY A 216 11.06 -18.71 -34.00
CA GLY A 216 10.93 -17.26 -34.23
C GLY A 216 10.06 -16.52 -33.22
N GLU A 217 9.52 -17.16 -32.18
CA GLU A 217 8.87 -16.45 -31.06
C GLU A 217 9.90 -15.86 -30.10
N VAL A 218 9.71 -14.59 -29.75
CA VAL A 218 10.30 -13.97 -28.57
C VAL A 218 9.43 -14.33 -27.36
N ALA A 219 9.96 -15.15 -26.46
CA ALA A 219 9.28 -15.47 -25.21
C ALA A 219 9.51 -14.36 -24.18
N LEU A 220 8.41 -13.76 -23.72
CA LEU A 220 8.39 -12.76 -22.64
C LEU A 220 7.81 -13.41 -21.39
N LEU A 221 8.59 -13.40 -20.32
CA LEU A 221 8.14 -13.81 -18.99
C LEU A 221 7.87 -12.56 -18.17
N ALA A 222 6.62 -12.34 -17.83
CA ALA A 222 6.18 -11.22 -17.03
C ALA A 222 5.61 -11.72 -15.69
N SER A 223 5.91 -11.01 -14.61
CA SER A 223 5.14 -11.13 -13.38
C SER A 223 4.47 -9.80 -13.13
N SER A 224 3.15 -9.84 -12.95
CA SER A 224 2.34 -8.65 -12.78
C SER A 224 1.67 -8.68 -11.41
N GLU A 225 1.94 -7.68 -10.58
CA GLU A 225 1.20 -7.41 -9.35
C GLU A 225 0.47 -6.08 -9.49
N LEU A 226 -0.85 -6.14 -9.63
CA LEU A 226 -1.71 -4.97 -9.61
C LEU A 226 -2.01 -4.66 -8.14
N LEU A 227 -1.38 -3.61 -7.62
CA LEU A 227 -1.77 -3.01 -6.36
C LEU A 227 -3.08 -2.25 -6.58
N ILE A 228 -4.20 -2.91 -6.33
CA ILE A 228 -5.50 -2.24 -6.27
C ILE A 228 -5.53 -1.49 -4.92
N PRO A 229 -5.64 -0.15 -4.89
CA PRO A 229 -5.97 0.54 -3.65
C PRO A 229 -7.29 -0.04 -3.17
N SER A 230 -7.34 -0.56 -1.95
CA SER A 230 -8.55 -1.22 -1.44
C SER A 230 -9.77 -0.31 -1.65
N GLU A 231 -10.84 -0.85 -2.26
CA GLU A 231 -12.13 -0.16 -2.40
C GLU A 231 -12.79 0.16 -1.04
N ASN A 232 -12.14 -0.18 0.08
CA ASN A 232 -12.60 0.10 1.43
C ASN A 232 -12.17 1.50 1.89
N ASN A 233 -12.89 2.53 1.43
CA ASN A 233 -13.25 3.69 2.27
C ASN A 233 -14.15 4.75 1.60
N LEU A 234 -14.62 4.55 0.37
CA LEU A 234 -15.63 5.42 -0.24
C LEU A 234 -16.82 4.58 -0.66
N GLY A 235 -17.76 4.36 0.27
CA GLY A 235 -18.99 3.67 -0.04
C GLY A 235 -19.76 4.41 -1.14
N THR A 236 -19.65 3.96 -2.39
CA THR A 236 -20.64 4.17 -3.46
C THR A 236 -20.40 3.17 -4.60
N ASN A 237 -21.28 2.18 -4.71
CA ASN A 237 -21.35 1.16 -5.77
C ASN A 237 -21.84 1.70 -7.14
N ALA A 238 -21.68 3.00 -7.45
CA ALA A 238 -22.36 3.64 -8.58
C ALA A 238 -21.43 4.24 -9.66
N ALA A 239 -20.11 4.15 -9.51
CA ALA A 239 -19.16 4.80 -10.43
C ALA A 239 -18.60 3.87 -11.53
N ARG A 240 -18.83 2.55 -11.47
CA ARG A 240 -18.31 1.59 -12.47
C ARG A 240 -18.86 1.82 -13.89
N ASP A 241 -20.10 2.29 -14.03
CA ASP A 241 -20.77 2.30 -15.34
C ASP A 241 -20.50 3.51 -16.24
N ARG A 242 -19.82 4.57 -15.76
CA ARG A 242 -19.71 5.84 -16.53
C ARG A 242 -18.36 6.11 -17.18
N CYS A 243 -17.30 5.39 -16.85
CA CYS A 243 -15.97 5.66 -17.42
C CYS A 243 -15.55 4.72 -18.56
N MET A 244 -16.30 3.66 -18.88
CA MET A 244 -15.85 2.63 -19.84
C MET A 244 -16.61 2.57 -21.18
N THR A 245 -17.43 3.56 -21.54
CA THR A 245 -18.04 3.58 -22.89
C THR A 245 -17.53 4.75 -23.74
N PRO A 246 -16.81 4.50 -24.85
CA PRO A 246 -16.73 5.46 -25.92
C PRO A 246 -18.10 5.45 -26.61
N ARG A 247 -18.89 6.51 -26.47
CA ARG A 247 -20.04 6.72 -27.35
C ARG A 247 -19.52 7.00 -28.75
N SER A 248 -19.50 5.97 -29.59
CA SER A 248 -19.65 6.13 -31.03
C SER A 248 -21.06 6.63 -31.29
N SER A 249 -21.21 7.91 -31.62
CA SER A 249 -22.42 8.42 -32.28
C SER A 249 -22.01 8.97 -33.63
N GLN A 250 -22.02 8.07 -34.62
CA GLN A 250 -22.32 8.41 -35.99
C GLN A 250 -23.83 8.26 -36.22
N GLU A 251 -24.33 9.18 -37.03
CA GLU A 251 -25.53 9.12 -37.87
C GLU A 251 -26.87 9.70 -37.39
N VAL A 252 -27.21 10.78 -38.11
CA VAL A 252 -28.48 11.46 -38.47
C VAL A 252 -29.14 12.37 -37.45
#